data_AF-A0AAQ1JRK9-F1
#
_entry.id   AF-A0AAQ1JRK9-F1
#
_cell.length_a   1.000
_cell.length_b   1.000
_cell.length_c   1.000
_cell.angle_alpha   90.00
_cell.angle_beta   90.00
_cell.angle_gamma   90.00
#
_symmetry.space_group_name_H-M   'P 1'
#
loop_
_entity.id
_entity.type
_entity.pdbx_description
1 polymer ?
#
loop_
_entity_poly.entity_id
_entity_poly.type
_entity_poly.pdbx_seq_one_letter_code
_entity_poly.pdbx_strand_id
1 'polypeptide(L)'
;MKLNKMNVARRQLEVAIELFLADGDLISIITLAGAAEEIFGKISIKADKENSLSLMVRTHKTLGSTATEKELIKHANLVRNSLKHANDEGDEEIEFDERQEAISMLSRALTNYFRVSIGDAIPLMERVYKHLHRVEDA
;
A
#
# COMPACT_ATOMS: atom_id res chain seq x y z
N MET A 1 -7.61 26.18 6.23
CA MET A 1 -8.11 24.99 5.51
C MET A 1 -8.26 23.83 6.50
N LYS A 2 -9.33 23.02 6.43
CA LYS A 2 -9.56 21.84 7.27
C LYS A 2 -9.74 20.61 6.37
N LEU A 3 -8.96 19.53 6.60
CA LEU A 3 -9.02 18.29 5.82
C LEU A 3 -9.33 17.09 6.72
N ASN A 4 -10.22 16.22 6.26
CA ASN A 4 -10.50 14.93 6.90
C ASN A 4 -9.40 13.91 6.53
N LYS A 5 -8.95 13.09 7.49
CA LYS A 5 -7.97 12.03 7.26
C LYS A 5 -8.37 11.04 6.16
N MET A 6 -9.65 10.67 6.07
CA MET A 6 -10.18 9.85 4.97
C MET A 6 -9.94 10.52 3.62
N ASN A 7 -10.25 11.82 3.50
CA ASN A 7 -10.03 12.58 2.27
C ASN A 7 -8.55 12.76 1.94
N VAL A 8 -7.68 12.89 2.95
CA VAL A 8 -6.23 12.94 2.74
C VAL A 8 -5.75 11.63 2.13
N ALA A 9 -6.08 10.49 2.75
CA ALA A 9 -5.66 9.17 2.23
C ALA A 9 -6.23 8.88 0.85
N ARG A 10 -7.50 9.21 0.60
CA ARG A 10 -8.14 9.05 -0.72
C ARG A 10 -7.38 9.83 -1.79
N ARG A 11 -7.07 11.11 -1.54
CA ARG A 11 -6.32 11.93 -2.51
C ARG A 11 -4.91 11.38 -2.78
N GLN A 12 -4.21 10.90 -1.75
CA GLN A 12 -2.89 10.28 -1.95
C GLN A 12 -2.99 9.01 -2.79
N LEU A 13 -3.97 8.14 -2.50
CA LEU A 13 -4.21 6.92 -3.27
C LEU A 13 -4.61 7.21 -4.72
N GLU A 14 -5.49 8.19 -4.94
CA GLU A 14 -5.90 8.59 -6.29
C GLU A 14 -4.70 9.06 -7.12
N VAL A 15 -3.85 9.92 -6.57
CA VAL A 15 -2.63 10.37 -7.27
C VAL A 15 -1.67 9.22 -7.54
N ALA A 16 -1.47 8.31 -6.57
CA ALA A 16 -0.65 7.11 -6.77
C ALA A 16 -1.19 6.24 -7.91
N ILE A 17 -2.51 6.09 -8.01
CA ILE A 17 -3.15 5.34 -9.09
C ILE A 17 -3.01 6.07 -10.43
N GLU A 18 -3.21 7.39 -10.50
CA GLU A 18 -3.00 8.13 -11.75
C GLU A 18 -1.57 7.98 -12.26
N LEU A 19 -0.57 8.09 -11.37
CA LEU A 19 0.83 7.87 -11.72
C LEU A 19 1.06 6.45 -12.23
N PHE A 20 0.51 5.44 -11.54
CA PHE A 20 0.67 4.04 -11.94
C PHE A 20 0.06 3.76 -13.31
N LEU A 21 -1.14 4.29 -13.57
CA LEU A 21 -1.82 4.11 -14.87
C LEU A 21 -1.12 4.80 -16.04
N ALA A 22 -0.27 5.79 -15.74
CA ALA A 22 0.53 6.54 -16.70
C ALA A 22 1.97 6.03 -16.80
N ASP A 23 2.28 4.86 -16.23
CA ASP A 23 3.63 4.29 -16.15
C ASP A 23 4.65 5.30 -15.57
N GLY A 24 4.20 6.07 -14.57
CA GLY A 24 4.98 7.12 -13.92
C GLY A 24 5.94 6.60 -12.84
N ASP A 25 6.49 7.54 -12.06
CA ASP A 25 7.53 7.27 -11.06
C ASP A 25 7.07 6.31 -9.94
N LEU A 26 7.68 5.12 -9.90
CA LEU A 26 7.31 4.03 -8.98
C LEU A 26 7.63 4.36 -7.52
N ILE A 27 8.69 5.12 -7.24
CA ILE A 27 9.04 5.56 -5.88
C ILE A 27 7.97 6.49 -5.31
N SER A 28 7.49 7.44 -6.11
CA SER A 28 6.38 8.33 -5.75
C SER A 28 5.11 7.53 -5.49
N ILE A 29 4.80 6.53 -6.32
CA ILE A 29 3.66 5.64 -6.13
C ILE A 29 3.75 4.90 -4.80
N ILE A 30 4.89 4.29 -4.48
CA ILE A 30 5.13 3.59 -3.20
C ILE A 30 4.91 4.53 -2.01
N THR A 31 5.45 5.75 -2.10
CA THR A 31 5.36 6.74 -1.01
C THR A 31 3.91 7.19 -0.77
N LEU A 32 3.20 7.57 -1.83
CA LEU A 32 1.82 8.05 -1.76
C LEU A 32 0.86 6.95 -1.34
N ALA A 33 0.97 5.76 -1.94
CA ALA A 33 0.17 4.59 -1.59
C ALA A 33 0.44 4.16 -0.15
N GLY A 34 1.70 4.20 0.30
CA GLY A 34 2.07 3.88 1.67
C GLY A 34 1.45 4.84 2.70
N ALA A 35 1.45 6.14 2.41
CA ALA A 35 0.77 7.12 3.26
C ALA A 35 -0.74 6.86 3.34
N ALA A 36 -1.38 6.52 2.22
CA ALA A 36 -2.79 6.16 2.19
C ALA A 36 -3.08 4.86 2.96
N GLU A 37 -2.26 3.83 2.77
CA GLU A 37 -2.35 2.52 3.40
C GLU A 37 -2.37 2.62 4.93
N GLU A 38 -1.46 3.41 5.49
CA GLU A 38 -1.34 3.57 6.94
C GLU A 38 -2.55 4.30 7.53
N ILE A 39 -3.03 5.35 6.85
CA ILE A 39 -4.19 6.12 7.29
C ILE A 39 -5.45 5.26 7.22
N PHE A 40 -5.71 4.59 6.10
CA PHE A 40 -6.86 3.70 5.95
C PHE A 40 -6.78 2.52 6.91
N GLY A 41 -5.59 1.94 7.13
CA GLY A 41 -5.38 0.87 8.09
C GLY A 41 -5.73 1.28 9.51
N LYS A 42 -5.30 2.47 9.95
CA LYS A 42 -5.67 3.04 11.26
C LYS A 42 -7.17 3.32 11.38
N ILE A 43 -7.82 3.78 10.30
CA ILE A 43 -9.28 3.99 10.28
C ILE A 43 -10.02 2.65 10.35
N SER A 44 -9.55 1.61 9.64
CA SER A 44 -10.11 0.26 9.67
C SER A 44 -10.09 -0.32 11.07
N ILE A 45 -8.94 -0.27 11.76
CA ILE A 45 -8.79 -0.75 13.12
C ILE A 45 -9.69 0.00 14.11
N LYS A 46 -9.84 1.33 13.96
CA LYS A 46 -10.76 2.14 14.79
C LYS A 46 -12.23 1.80 14.58
N ALA A 47 -12.56 1.14 13.47
CA ALA A 47 -13.90 0.66 13.15
C ALA A 47 -14.04 -0.85 13.44
N ASP A 48 -13.16 -1.43 14.25
CA ASP A 48 -13.10 -2.86 14.61
C ASP A 48 -13.00 -3.80 13.39
N LYS A 49 -12.37 -3.33 12.31
CA LYS A 49 -12.10 -4.09 11.10
C LYS A 49 -10.61 -4.42 10.99
N GLU A 50 -10.30 -5.60 10.45
CA GLU A 50 -8.93 -6.00 10.12
C GLU A 50 -8.30 -4.99 9.13
N ASN A 51 -6.97 -4.88 9.07
CA ASN A 51 -6.28 -4.15 8.01
C ASN A 51 -5.42 -5.11 7.15
N SER A 52 -4.83 -4.61 6.07
CA SER A 52 -3.97 -5.33 5.14
C SER A 52 -2.81 -6.05 5.84
N LEU A 53 -2.13 -5.38 6.77
CA LEU A 53 -1.01 -5.94 7.51
C LEU A 53 -1.45 -7.06 8.45
N SER A 54 -2.54 -6.88 9.21
CA SER A 54 -3.10 -7.92 10.07
C SER A 54 -3.53 -9.14 9.27
N LEU A 55 -4.15 -8.94 8.09
CA LEU A 55 -4.49 -10.03 7.17
C LEU A 55 -3.23 -10.78 6.70
N MET A 56 -2.18 -10.05 6.33
CA MET A 56 -0.91 -10.62 5.89
C MET A 56 -0.25 -11.45 7.00
N VAL A 57 -0.17 -10.91 8.22
CA VAL A 57 0.36 -11.61 9.40
C VAL A 57 -0.44 -12.89 9.66
N ARG A 58 -1.77 -12.80 9.70
CA ARG A 58 -2.66 -13.95 9.88
C ARG A 58 -2.41 -15.01 8.80
N THR A 59 -2.29 -14.60 7.54
CA THR A 59 -2.03 -15.50 6.41
C THR A 59 -0.69 -16.22 6.58
N HIS A 60 0.40 -15.51 6.87
CA HIS A 60 1.70 -16.14 7.13
C HIS A 60 1.66 -17.12 8.31
N LYS A 61 0.93 -16.79 9.38
CA LYS A 61 0.76 -17.67 10.53
C LYS A 61 -0.02 -18.93 10.19
N THR A 62 -1.11 -18.81 9.43
CA THR A 62 -1.87 -19.96 8.93
C THR A 62 -1.02 -20.87 8.03
N LEU A 63 -0.08 -20.30 7.27
CA LEU A 63 0.87 -21.03 6.44
C LEU A 63 2.08 -21.60 7.21
N GLY A 64 2.10 -21.51 8.55
CA GLY A 64 3.13 -22.13 9.39
C GLY A 64 4.36 -21.26 9.67
N SER A 65 4.32 -19.95 9.40
CA SER A 65 5.44 -19.05 9.70
C SER A 65 5.73 -18.98 11.21
N THR A 66 7.00 -19.21 11.56
CA THR A 66 7.51 -19.07 12.93
C THR A 66 7.87 -17.64 13.30
N ALA A 67 8.03 -16.74 12.32
CA ALA A 67 8.40 -15.34 12.52
C ALA A 67 7.35 -14.61 13.38
N THR A 68 7.79 -13.72 14.27
CA THR A 68 6.90 -12.90 15.08
C THR A 68 6.09 -11.92 14.21
N GLU A 69 4.94 -11.47 14.71
CA GLU A 69 4.15 -10.43 14.05
C GLU A 69 4.98 -9.17 13.77
N LYS A 70 5.84 -8.78 14.72
CA LYS A 70 6.73 -7.63 14.59
C LYS A 70 7.72 -7.80 13.43
N GLU A 71 8.31 -8.98 13.27
CA GLU A 71 9.23 -9.27 12.16
C GLU A 71 8.51 -9.25 10.81
N LEU A 72 7.32 -9.84 10.72
CA LEU A 72 6.50 -9.82 9.51
C LEU A 72 6.11 -8.39 9.11
N ILE A 73 5.65 -7.59 10.07
CA ILE A 73 5.30 -6.17 9.84
C ILE A 73 6.53 -5.34 9.48
N LYS A 74 7.68 -5.60 10.13
CA LYS A 74 8.94 -4.91 9.81
C LYS A 74 9.34 -5.20 8.37
N HIS A 75 9.34 -6.47 7.98
CA HIS A 75 9.69 -6.89 6.63
C HIS A 75 8.73 -6.31 5.59
N ALA A 76 7.42 -6.40 5.83
CA ALA A 76 6.40 -5.85 4.93
C ALA A 76 6.50 -4.32 4.74
N ASN A 77 7.10 -3.59 5.67
CA ASN A 77 7.25 -2.14 5.59
C ASN A 77 8.68 -1.68 5.26
N LEU A 78 9.60 -2.61 4.99
CA LEU A 78 11.03 -2.31 4.81
C LEU A 78 11.24 -1.24 3.72
N VAL A 79 10.82 -1.53 2.49
CA VAL A 79 11.06 -0.65 1.33
C VAL A 79 10.44 0.73 1.52
N ARG A 80 9.16 0.81 1.90
CA ARG A 80 8.48 2.09 2.16
C ARG A 80 9.20 2.92 3.23
N ASN A 81 9.75 2.28 4.24
CA ASN A 81 10.43 2.98 5.32
C ASN A 81 11.82 3.45 4.90
N SER A 82 12.61 2.64 4.21
CA SER A 82 13.89 3.07 3.64
C SER A 82 13.73 4.20 2.62
N LEU A 83 12.65 4.21 1.82
CA LEU A 83 12.40 5.30 0.87
C LEU A 83 12.07 6.67 1.52
N LYS A 84 11.77 6.72 2.83
CA LYS A 84 11.33 7.97 3.51
C LYS A 84 12.17 8.35 4.72
N HIS A 85 13.05 7.46 5.17
CA HIS A 85 13.94 7.68 6.31
C HIS A 85 15.38 7.59 5.81
N ALA A 86 16.27 8.36 6.44
CA ALA A 86 17.71 8.32 6.19
C ALA A 86 18.43 8.34 7.55
N ASN A 87 17.90 7.55 8.49
CA ASN A 87 18.24 7.66 9.91
C ASN A 87 19.21 6.56 10.38
N ASP A 88 19.33 5.47 9.62
CA ASP A 88 20.10 4.30 10.01
C ASP A 88 21.42 4.26 9.21
N GLU A 89 22.54 4.00 9.88
CA GLU A 89 23.83 3.76 9.20
C GLU A 89 23.69 2.53 8.29
N GLY A 90 24.01 2.66 7.00
CA GLY A 90 23.85 1.60 6.01
C GLY A 90 22.54 1.62 5.21
N ASP A 91 21.71 2.65 5.36
CA ASP A 91 20.47 2.88 4.56
C ASP A 91 20.70 3.91 3.43
N GLU A 92 21.95 4.19 3.06
CA GLU A 92 22.29 5.10 1.95
C GLU A 92 21.92 4.53 0.58
N GLU A 93 21.92 3.20 0.46
CA GLU A 93 21.60 2.46 -0.75
C GLU A 93 20.63 1.32 -0.42
N ILE A 94 19.60 1.15 -1.25
CA ILE A 94 18.64 0.05 -1.13
C ILE A 94 18.45 -0.65 -2.47
N GLU A 95 18.31 -1.97 -2.41
CA GLU A 95 18.04 -2.83 -3.55
C GLU A 95 16.66 -3.47 -3.41
N PHE A 96 15.78 -3.26 -4.40
CA PHE A 96 14.43 -3.79 -4.43
C PHE A 96 13.84 -3.72 -5.85
N ASP A 97 12.79 -4.50 -6.11
CA ASP A 97 12.00 -4.40 -7.34
C ASP A 97 10.93 -3.31 -7.16
N GLU A 98 11.19 -2.13 -7.72
CA GLU A 98 10.29 -0.97 -7.60
C GLU A 98 8.87 -1.23 -8.14
N ARG A 99 8.74 -2.06 -9.18
CA ARG A 99 7.43 -2.35 -9.78
C ARG A 99 6.64 -3.28 -8.89
N GLN A 100 7.26 -4.33 -8.37
CA GLN A 100 6.64 -5.24 -7.42
C GLN A 100 6.21 -4.51 -6.14
N GLU A 101 7.07 -3.62 -5.63
CA GLU A 101 6.79 -2.85 -4.42
C GLU A 101 5.67 -1.83 -4.62
N ALA A 102 5.63 -1.14 -5.77
CA ALA A 102 4.53 -0.24 -6.12
C ALA A 102 3.19 -0.99 -6.18
N ILE A 103 3.15 -2.15 -6.85
CA ILE A 103 1.94 -2.99 -6.94
C ILE A 103 1.52 -3.50 -5.56
N SER A 104 2.47 -3.98 -4.76
CA SER A 104 2.23 -4.45 -3.38
C SER A 104 1.63 -3.34 -2.52
N MET A 105 2.21 -2.14 -2.57
CA MET A 105 1.75 -1.01 -1.76
C MET A 105 0.38 -0.49 -2.20
N LEU A 106 0.13 -0.37 -3.51
CA LEU A 106 -1.19 -0.02 -4.05
C LEU A 106 -2.25 -1.05 -3.64
N SER A 107 -1.92 -2.33 -3.74
CA SER A 107 -2.82 -3.43 -3.36
C SER A 107 -3.20 -3.35 -1.88
N ARG A 108 -2.22 -3.10 -1.00
CA ARG A 108 -2.48 -2.92 0.44
C ARG A 108 -3.33 -1.69 0.74
N ALA A 109 -3.04 -0.56 0.09
CA ALA A 109 -3.80 0.68 0.25
C ALA A 109 -5.26 0.51 -0.19
N LEU A 110 -5.48 -0.08 -1.38
CA LEU A 110 -6.81 -0.40 -1.90
C LEU A 110 -7.55 -1.38 -1.00
N THR A 111 -6.88 -2.42 -0.50
CA THR A 111 -7.49 -3.38 0.43
C THR A 111 -7.96 -2.71 1.71
N ASN A 112 -7.17 -1.79 2.28
CA ASN A 112 -7.60 -1.00 3.44
C ASN A 112 -8.74 -0.04 3.08
N TYR A 113 -8.70 0.59 1.91
CA TYR A 113 -9.75 1.50 1.49
C TYR A 113 -11.09 0.78 1.33
N PHE A 114 -11.08 -0.40 0.69
CA PHE A 114 -12.26 -1.25 0.53
C PHE A 114 -12.91 -1.63 1.86
N ARG A 115 -12.13 -1.89 2.90
CA ARG A 115 -12.65 -2.20 4.23
C ARG A 115 -13.37 -1.03 4.89
N VAL A 116 -12.99 0.21 4.57
CA VAL A 116 -13.55 1.41 5.19
C VAL A 116 -14.58 2.13 4.32
N SER A 117 -14.53 1.98 2.99
CA SER A 117 -15.51 2.47 2.03
C SER A 117 -15.51 1.60 0.76
N ILE A 118 -16.36 0.57 0.73
CA ILE A 118 -16.44 -0.37 -0.39
C ILE A 118 -16.86 0.31 -1.70
N GLY A 119 -17.89 1.16 -1.65
CA GLY A 119 -18.48 1.79 -2.85
C GLY A 119 -17.49 2.72 -3.55
N ASP A 120 -16.68 3.46 -2.78
CA ASP A 120 -15.69 4.38 -3.35
C ASP A 120 -14.42 3.67 -3.82
N ALA A 121 -14.07 2.52 -3.22
CA ALA A 121 -12.86 1.78 -3.56
C ALA A 121 -12.99 0.98 -4.86
N ILE A 122 -14.18 0.44 -5.17
CA ILE A 122 -14.41 -0.43 -6.34
C ILE A 122 -13.97 0.23 -7.65
N PRO A 123 -14.38 1.47 -8.00
CA PRO A 123 -13.97 2.08 -9.26
C PRO A 123 -12.45 2.24 -9.38
N LEU A 124 -11.76 2.51 -8.27
CA LEU A 124 -10.29 2.62 -8.27
C LEU A 124 -9.63 1.26 -8.48
N MET A 125 -10.14 0.21 -7.82
CA MET A 125 -9.66 -1.17 -8.01
C MET A 125 -9.82 -1.63 -9.45
N GLU A 126 -10.97 -1.38 -10.07
CA GLU A 126 -11.24 -1.75 -11.46
C GLU A 126 -10.24 -1.12 -12.43
N ARG A 127 -9.86 0.15 -12.21
CA ARG A 127 -8.87 0.85 -13.04
C ARG A 127 -7.50 0.19 -12.94
N VAL A 128 -7.04 -0.07 -11.73
CA VAL A 128 -5.75 -0.74 -11.49
C VAL A 128 -5.75 -2.15 -12.07
N TYR A 129 -6.82 -2.92 -11.86
CA TYR A 129 -6.99 -4.26 -12.42
C TYR A 129 -6.92 -4.25 -13.95
N LYS A 130 -7.67 -3.37 -14.61
CA LYS A 130 -7.65 -3.25 -16.08
C LYS A 130 -6.26 -2.91 -16.61
N HIS A 131 -5.51 -2.06 -15.93
CA HIS A 131 -4.16 -1.71 -16.35
C HIS A 131 -3.18 -2.88 -16.18
N LEU A 132 -3.21 -3.59 -15.04
CA LEU A 132 -2.39 -4.79 -14.80
C LEU A 132 -2.66 -5.92 -15.80
N HIS A 133 -3.89 -5.99 -16.31
CA HIS A 133 -4.33 -7.00 -17.26
C HIS A 133 -4.55 -6.46 -18.67
N ARG A 134 -3.97 -5.31 -19.03
CA ARG A 134 -3.80 -4.98 -20.45
C ARG A 134 -2.93 -6.09 -21.03
N VAL A 135 -3.58 -6.99 -21.77
CA VAL A 135 -2.88 -7.86 -22.71
C VAL A 135 -2.06 -6.93 -23.58
N GLU A 136 -0.77 -7.23 -23.75
CA GLU A 136 0.04 -6.60 -24.79
C GLU A 136 -0.63 -6.96 -26.12
N ASP A 137 -1.62 -6.17 -26.54
CA ASP A 137 -2.10 -6.12 -27.91
C ASP A 137 -0.97 -5.46 -28.72
N ALA A 138 0.07 -6.24 -28.99
CA ALA A 138 1.16 -5.97 -29.92
C ALA A 138 1.07 -6.96 -31.09
#